data_AF-M0GUV7-F1
#
_entry.id   AF-M0GUV7-F1
#
_cell.length_a   1.000
_cell.length_b   1.000
_cell.length_c   1.000
_cell.angle_alpha   90.00
_cell.angle_beta   90.00
_cell.angle_gamma   90.00
#
_symmetry.space_group_name_H-M   'P 1'
#
loop_
_entity.id
_entity.type
_entity.pdbx_description
1 polymer ?
#
loop_
_entity_poly.entity_id
_entity_poly.type
_entity_poly.pdbx_seq_one_letter_code
_entity_poly.pdbx_strand_id
1 'polypeptide(L)'
;MSHEVPLPETPRTVLAHAVSDEHVLWTVTMLAFVLDVLTTLYGLGRGLAELNPVVLALIPALGPVGALISLKLVVLAVAVVAWRVLPSRYRGAIPIGVAVPWGVAGLMNTQLILVTVFG
;
A
#
# COMPACT_ATOMS: atom_id res chain seq x y z
N MET A 1 4.80 20.57 -41.53
CA MET A 1 4.70 19.81 -40.27
C MET A 1 4.61 20.80 -39.14
N SER A 2 3.40 21.15 -38.71
CA SER A 2 3.17 21.97 -37.52
C SER A 2 3.47 21.10 -36.29
N HIS A 3 4.52 21.43 -35.55
CA HIS A 3 4.73 20.87 -34.22
C HIS A 3 3.63 21.41 -33.31
N GLU A 4 2.54 20.66 -33.13
CA GLU A 4 1.61 20.90 -32.03
C GLU A 4 2.41 20.69 -30.74
N VAL A 5 2.69 21.79 -30.04
CA VAL A 5 3.25 21.75 -28.69
C VAL A 5 2.17 21.14 -27.81
N PRO A 6 2.40 19.98 -27.17
CA PRO A 6 1.40 19.38 -26.29
C PRO A 6 1.07 20.38 -25.19
N LEU A 7 -0.22 20.70 -25.04
CA LEU A 7 -0.69 21.53 -23.94
C LEU A 7 -0.31 20.85 -22.61
N PRO A 8 0.15 21.61 -21.59
CA PRO A 8 0.49 21.02 -20.30
C PRO A 8 -0.75 20.36 -19.71
N GLU A 9 -0.66 19.05 -19.43
CA GLU A 9 -1.77 18.32 -18.85
C GLU A 9 -2.14 18.88 -17.48
N THR A 10 -3.43 19.12 -17.25
CA THR A 10 -3.88 19.55 -15.94
C THR A 10 -3.71 18.42 -14.92
N PRO A 11 -3.44 18.70 -13.64
CA PRO A 11 -3.25 17.67 -12.61
C PRO A 11 -4.47 16.75 -12.46
N ARG A 12 -5.69 17.24 -12.73
CA ARG A 12 -6.90 16.40 -12.79
C ARG A 12 -6.85 15.38 -13.93
N THR A 13 -6.36 15.79 -15.10
CA THR A 13 -6.22 14.91 -16.27
C THR A 13 -5.19 13.82 -15.98
N VAL A 14 -4.06 14.17 -15.38
CA VAL A 14 -3.02 13.21 -14.98
C VAL A 14 -3.55 12.21 -13.95
N LEU A 15 -4.26 12.69 -12.92
CA LEU A 15 -4.90 11.83 -11.92
C LEU A 15 -5.96 10.91 -12.54
N ALA A 16 -6.78 11.42 -13.46
CA ALA A 16 -7.79 10.62 -14.14
C ALA A 16 -7.16 9.50 -14.99
N HIS A 17 -6.05 9.78 -15.69
CA HIS A 17 -5.29 8.78 -16.41
C HIS A 17 -4.65 7.76 -15.47
N ALA A 18 -4.00 8.22 -14.39
CA ALA A 18 -3.40 7.35 -13.38
C ALA A 18 -4.42 6.43 -12.69
N VAL A 19 -5.64 6.90 -12.43
CA VAL A 19 -6.71 6.11 -11.83
C VAL A 19 -7.38 5.17 -12.85
N SER A 20 -7.30 5.49 -14.13
CA SER A 20 -7.78 4.61 -15.20
C SER A 20 -6.76 3.53 -15.58
N ASP A 21 -5.48 3.74 -15.29
CA ASP A 21 -4.43 2.77 -15.54
C ASP A 21 -4.24 1.81 -14.35
N GLU A 22 -4.69 0.57 -14.53
CA GLU A 22 -4.57 -0.48 -13.53
C GLU A 22 -3.11 -0.72 -13.12
N HIS A 23 -2.12 -0.54 -14.00
CA HIS A 23 -0.70 -0.73 -13.66
C HIS A 23 -0.20 0.34 -12.71
N VAL A 24 -0.65 1.59 -12.88
CA VAL A 24 -0.30 2.68 -11.97
C VAL A 24 -0.90 2.40 -10.59
N LEU A 25 -2.15 1.94 -10.53
CA LEU A 25 -2.81 1.59 -9.27
C LEU A 25 -2.12 0.44 -8.55
N TRP A 26 -1.72 -0.62 -9.27
CA TRP A 26 -0.94 -1.72 -8.70
C TRP A 26 0.44 -1.24 -8.23
N THR A 27 1.09 -0.34 -8.96
CA THR A 27 2.37 0.25 -8.55
C THR A 27 2.23 1.04 -7.25
N VAL A 28 1.20 1.89 -7.13
CA VAL A 28 0.88 2.62 -5.89
C VAL A 28 0.58 1.65 -4.74
N THR A 29 -0.14 0.56 -5.01
CA THR A 29 -0.43 -0.50 -4.03
C THR A 29 0.84 -1.15 -3.51
N MET A 30 1.78 -1.49 -4.40
CA MET A 30 3.05 -2.08 -4.02
C MET A 30 3.95 -1.08 -3.27
N LEU A 31 3.90 0.21 -3.63
CA LEU A 31 4.61 1.24 -2.87
C LEU A 31 4.04 1.39 -1.45
N ALA A 32 2.71 1.41 -1.31
CA ALA A 32 2.03 1.44 -0.02
C ALA A 32 2.37 0.20 0.82
N PHE A 33 2.39 -0.99 0.20
CA PHE A 33 2.85 -2.23 0.83
C PHE A 33 4.25 -2.09 1.41
N VAL A 34 5.21 -1.63 0.59
CA VAL A 34 6.62 -1.52 1.01
C VAL A 34 6.74 -0.52 2.14
N LEU A 35 6.11 0.65 2.01
CA LEU A 35 6.14 1.68 3.04
C LEU A 35 5.54 1.17 4.37
N ASP A 36 4.39 0.51 4.31
CA ASP A 36 3.72 -0.04 5.49
C ASP A 36 4.59 -1.11 6.18
N VAL A 37 5.17 -2.05 5.42
CA VAL A 37 6.08 -3.06 5.99
C VAL A 37 7.30 -2.41 6.64
N LEU A 38 7.99 -1.53 5.92
CA LEU A 38 9.25 -0.95 6.40
C LEU A 38 9.02 -0.08 7.65
N THR A 39 7.97 0.74 7.66
CA THR A 39 7.64 1.58 8.80
C THR A 39 7.23 0.74 10.01
N THR A 40 6.45 -0.34 9.81
CA THR A 40 6.08 -1.25 10.90
C THR A 40 7.32 -1.94 11.49
N LEU A 41 8.18 -2.51 10.64
CA LEU A 41 9.37 -3.22 11.08
C LEU A 41 10.38 -2.30 11.76
N TYR A 42 10.56 -1.09 11.22
CA TYR A 42 11.41 -0.09 11.84
C TYR A 42 10.87 0.32 13.21
N GLY A 43 9.56 0.59 13.31
CA GLY A 43 8.89 0.91 14.58
C GLY A 43 9.09 -0.20 15.63
N LEU A 44 8.86 -1.46 15.25
CA LEU A 44 9.10 -2.63 16.10
C LEU A 44 10.55 -2.70 16.58
N GLY A 45 11.53 -2.48 15.68
CA GLY A 45 12.95 -2.44 16.03
C GLY A 45 13.33 -1.29 16.98
N ARG A 46 12.49 -0.25 17.08
CA ARG A 46 12.66 0.88 18.01
C ARG A 46 11.85 0.73 19.31
N GLY A 47 11.16 -0.40 19.50
CA GLY A 47 10.38 -0.69 20.71
C GLY A 47 8.91 -0.26 20.65
N LEU A 48 8.42 0.21 19.49
CA LEU A 48 6.97 0.36 19.29
C LEU A 48 6.32 -1.03 19.25
N ALA A 49 5.09 -1.13 19.75
CA ALA A 49 4.36 -2.39 19.79
C ALA A 49 3.47 -2.56 18.55
N GLU A 50 3.40 -3.79 18.03
CA GLU A 50 2.37 -4.18 17.08
C GLU A 50 1.02 -4.33 17.82
N LEU A 51 -0.04 -3.73 17.28
CA LEU A 51 -1.37 -3.76 17.87
C LEU A 51 -2.34 -4.67 17.09
N ASN A 52 -1.93 -5.16 15.92
CA ASN A 52 -2.74 -6.07 15.13
C ASN A 52 -2.75 -7.47 15.79
N PRO A 53 -3.90 -7.93 16.33
CA PRO A 53 -3.98 -9.20 17.04
C PRO A 53 -3.67 -10.41 16.13
N VAL A 54 -3.94 -10.29 14.83
CA VAL A 54 -3.63 -11.33 13.85
C VAL A 54 -2.13 -11.47 13.67
N VAL A 55 -1.41 -10.35 13.54
CA VAL A 55 0.06 -10.35 13.45
C VAL A 55 0.65 -10.90 14.73
N LEU A 56 0.19 -10.43 15.89
CA LEU A 56 0.63 -10.93 17.20
C LEU A 56 0.46 -12.44 17.35
N ALA A 57 -0.65 -13.01 16.87
CA ALA A 57 -0.90 -14.45 16.90
C ALA A 57 0.03 -15.24 15.96
N LEU A 58 0.53 -14.63 14.88
CA LEU A 58 1.43 -15.25 13.91
C LEU A 58 2.92 -15.13 14.30
N ILE A 59 3.29 -14.14 15.10
CA ILE A 59 4.68 -13.90 15.53
C ILE A 59 5.35 -15.14 16.15
N PRO A 60 4.72 -15.91 17.07
CA PRO A 60 5.35 -17.09 17.65
C PRO A 60 5.73 -18.16 16.64
N ALA A 61 5.03 -18.26 15.51
CA ALA A 61 5.26 -19.27 14.48
C ALA A 61 6.21 -18.78 13.36
N LEU A 62 6.13 -17.51 12.97
CA LEU A 62 6.78 -16.98 11.77
C LEU A 62 7.80 -15.87 12.05
N GLY A 63 7.91 -15.42 13.30
CA GLY A 63 8.61 -14.20 13.67
C GLY A 63 7.91 -12.92 13.18
N PRO A 64 8.36 -11.72 13.61
CA PRO A 64 7.73 -10.45 13.25
C PRO A 64 7.68 -10.19 11.73
N VAL A 65 8.79 -10.43 11.03
CA VAL A 65 8.88 -10.25 9.58
C VAL A 65 7.97 -11.23 8.85
N GLY A 66 8.04 -12.53 9.20
CA GLY A 66 7.23 -13.56 8.55
C GLY A 66 5.73 -13.37 8.80
N ALA A 67 5.34 -12.96 10.00
CA ALA A 67 3.94 -12.66 10.34
C ALA A 67 3.38 -11.48 9.51
N LEU A 68 4.14 -10.39 9.39
CA LEU A 68 3.71 -9.22 8.61
C LEU A 68 3.62 -9.51 7.11
N ILE A 69 4.64 -10.17 6.56
CA ILE A 69 4.68 -10.48 5.12
C ILE A 69 3.60 -11.49 4.76
N SER A 70 3.43 -12.56 5.54
CA SER A 70 2.41 -13.59 5.26
C SER A 70 1.00 -13.01 5.22
N LEU A 71 0.63 -12.16 6.19
CA LEU A 71 -0.69 -11.54 6.21
C LEU A 71 -0.92 -10.64 4.98
N LYS A 72 0.08 -9.84 4.61
CA LYS A 72 -0.04 -8.97 3.43
C LYS A 72 -0.07 -9.77 2.12
N LEU A 73 0.66 -10.88 2.04
CA LEU A 73 0.60 -11.79 0.88
C LEU A 73 -0.77 -12.44 0.74
N VAL A 74 -1.43 -12.80 1.85
CA VAL A 74 -2.82 -13.29 1.82
C VAL A 74 -3.75 -12.22 1.25
N VAL A 75 -3.65 -10.98 1.74
CA VAL A 75 -4.44 -9.85 1.20
C VAL A 75 -4.17 -9.63 -0.28
N LEU A 76 -2.90 -9.66 -0.70
CA LEU A 76 -2.50 -9.49 -2.10
C LEU A 76 -3.05 -10.63 -2.98
N ALA A 77 -3.01 -11.87 -2.50
CA ALA A 77 -3.57 -13.02 -3.21
C ALA A 77 -5.08 -12.87 -3.40
N VAL A 78 -5.81 -12.51 -2.34
CA VAL A 78 -7.26 -12.24 -2.41
C VAL A 78 -7.55 -11.09 -3.37
N ALA A 79 -6.77 -10.01 -3.32
CA ALA A 79 -6.91 -8.87 -4.21
C ALA A 79 -6.67 -9.25 -5.68
N VAL A 80 -5.62 -10.02 -5.99
CA VAL A 80 -5.34 -10.49 -7.35
C VAL A 80 -6.46 -11.39 -7.86
N VAL A 81 -6.97 -12.31 -7.03
CA VAL A 81 -8.11 -13.17 -7.39
C VAL A 81 -9.35 -12.32 -7.66
N ALA A 82 -9.70 -11.39 -6.77
CA ALA A 82 -10.82 -10.48 -6.96
C ALA A 82 -10.68 -9.66 -8.25
N TRP A 83 -9.50 -9.09 -8.49
CA TRP A 83 -9.19 -8.32 -9.69
C TRP A 83 -9.37 -9.15 -10.97
N ARG A 84 -8.96 -10.43 -10.98
CA ARG A 84 -9.16 -11.31 -12.15
C ARG A 84 -10.62 -11.67 -12.40
N VAL A 85 -11.40 -11.88 -11.35
CA VAL A 85 -12.80 -12.31 -11.45
C VAL A 85 -13.75 -11.14 -11.77
N LEU A 86 -13.42 -9.92 -11.32
CA LEU A 86 -14.29 -8.77 -11.53
C LEU A 86 -14.32 -8.28 -12.99
N PRO A 87 -15.47 -7.75 -13.46
CA PRO A 87 -15.57 -7.05 -14.74
C PRO A 87 -14.60 -5.85 -14.79
N SER A 88 -14.04 -5.56 -15.97
CA SER A 88 -13.06 -4.48 -16.19
C SER A 88 -13.47 -3.14 -15.59
N ARG A 89 -14.76 -2.77 -15.66
CA ARG A 89 -15.32 -1.55 -15.07
C ARG A 89 -15.07 -1.37 -13.56
N TYR A 90 -14.80 -2.44 -12.81
CA TYR A 90 -14.60 -2.41 -11.36
C TYR A 90 -13.19 -2.80 -10.92
N ARG A 91 -12.33 -3.21 -11.85
CA ARG A 91 -11.01 -3.75 -11.53
C ARG A 91 -10.10 -2.74 -10.84
N GLY A 92 -10.15 -1.46 -11.25
CA GLY A 92 -9.36 -0.40 -10.63
C GLY A 92 -9.68 -0.15 -9.14
N ALA A 93 -10.89 -0.50 -8.68
CA ALA A 93 -11.25 -0.32 -7.28
C ALA A 93 -10.47 -1.27 -6.33
N ILE A 94 -10.03 -2.42 -6.83
CA ILE A 94 -9.32 -3.43 -6.04
C ILE A 94 -7.95 -2.93 -5.55
N PRO A 95 -6.99 -2.56 -6.41
CA PRO A 95 -5.68 -2.07 -5.96
C PRO A 95 -5.81 -0.83 -5.06
N ILE A 96 -6.69 0.12 -5.40
CA ILE A 96 -6.93 1.30 -4.54
C ILE A 96 -7.45 0.89 -3.16
N GLY A 97 -8.41 -0.04 -3.11
CA GLY A 97 -8.97 -0.55 -1.86
C GLY A 97 -7.94 -1.21 -0.96
N VAL A 98 -6.85 -1.74 -1.52
CA VAL A 98 -5.71 -2.27 -0.76
C VAL A 98 -4.68 -1.19 -0.43
N ALA A 99 -4.38 -0.30 -1.37
CA ALA A 99 -3.38 0.76 -1.22
C ALA A 99 -3.76 1.75 -0.12
N VAL A 100 -5.04 2.12 -0.01
CA VAL A 100 -5.49 3.14 0.95
C VAL A 100 -5.27 2.71 2.40
N PRO A 101 -5.74 1.53 2.86
CA PRO A 101 -5.45 1.07 4.23
C PRO A 101 -3.96 0.98 4.55
N TRP A 102 -3.14 0.43 3.64
CA TRP A 102 -1.69 0.32 3.83
C TRP A 102 -1.01 1.69 3.85
N GLY A 103 -1.44 2.62 2.99
CA GLY A 103 -0.93 3.98 2.98
C GLY A 103 -1.24 4.71 4.29
N VAL A 104 -2.47 4.59 4.80
CA VAL A 104 -2.87 5.18 6.09
C VAL A 104 -2.07 4.58 7.24
N ALA A 105 -1.95 3.25 7.31
CA ALA A 105 -1.15 2.58 8.33
C ALA A 105 0.34 3.00 8.28
N GLY A 106 0.94 3.02 7.09
CA GLY A 106 2.32 3.47 6.90
C GLY A 106 2.54 4.93 7.31
N LEU A 107 1.58 5.82 7.04
CA LEU A 107 1.64 7.22 7.49
C LEU A 107 1.54 7.33 9.01
N MET A 108 0.63 6.57 9.64
CA MET A 108 0.52 6.52 11.10
C MET A 108 1.81 6.01 11.76
N ASN A 109 2.39 4.94 11.22
CA ASN A 109 3.67 4.39 11.70
C ASN A 109 4.80 5.41 11.53
N THR A 110 4.86 6.09 10.38
CA THR A 110 5.85 7.14 10.14
C THR A 110 5.70 8.28 11.15
N GLN A 111 4.48 8.74 11.41
CA GLN A 111 4.21 9.77 12.40
C GLN A 111 4.68 9.33 13.80
N LEU A 112 4.37 8.11 14.22
CA LEU A 112 4.81 7.56 15.51
C LEU A 112 6.34 7.50 15.61
N ILE A 113 7.00 7.05 14.54
CA ILE A 113 8.47 7.03 14.45
C ILE A 113 9.04 8.43 14.60
N LEU A 114 8.51 9.41 13.86
CA LEU A 114 9.01 10.79 13.91
C LEU A 114 8.85 11.38 15.31
N VAL A 115 7.69 11.20 15.94
CA VAL A 115 7.45 11.66 17.32
C VAL A 115 8.39 10.97 18.31
N THR A 116 8.65 9.68 18.15
CA THR A 116 9.52 8.92 19.07
C THR A 116 11.00 9.22 18.87
N VAL A 117 11.42 9.60 17.66
CA VAL A 117 12.84 9.88 17.34
C VAL A 117 13.22 11.34 17.61
N PHE A 118 12.29 12.28 17.41
CA PHE A 118 12.58 13.72 17.47
C PHE A 118 11.80 14.48 18.57
N GLY A 119 10.84 13.84 19.24
CA GLY A 119 10.10 14.40 20.37
C GLY A 119 10.74 14.02 21.71
#